data_AF-H3KD89-F1
#
_entry.id   AF-H3KD89-F1
#
_cell.length_a   1.000
_cell.length_b   1.000
_cell.length_c   1.000
_cell.angle_alpha   90.00
_cell.angle_beta   90.00
_cell.angle_gamma   90.00
#
_symmetry.space_group_name_H-M   'P 1'
#
loop_
_entity.id
_entity.type
_entity.pdbx_description
1 polymer ?
#
loop_
_entity_poly.entity_id
_entity_poly.type
_entity_poly.pdbx_seq_one_letter_code
_entity_poly.pdbx_strand_id
1 'polypeptide(L)'
;MSYFDEACGRARGLCALLGTARPMLNAPMREAAGPELVAAVSEAGGLGVIPAADMTPEEITAFGEAVRKLTEKPFAVNLRPEQTVAHKPEDLAAVGEALEFVYDDLGLPHWEALAAARPADAFYPDYFAQFDAALALRPAAMISSFGGFREPEAERLEALGIRHVGTATTLKEAKVLRAAGAEAIIVQGAEAAGPRASFEDAD
;
A
#
# COMPACT_ATOMS: atom_id res chain seq x y z
N MET A 1 10.18 -20.60 28.88
CA MET A 1 9.74 -19.25 28.48
C MET A 1 8.26 -19.35 28.16
N SER A 2 7.41 -18.52 28.75
CA SER A 2 5.96 -18.62 28.50
C SER A 2 5.62 -18.10 27.10
N TYR A 3 4.52 -18.57 26.51
CA TYR A 3 4.00 -18.03 25.24
C TYR A 3 3.82 -16.51 25.28
N PHE A 4 3.43 -15.98 26.44
CA PHE A 4 3.23 -14.55 26.65
C PHE A 4 4.55 -13.77 26.59
N ASP A 5 5.64 -14.31 27.16
CA ASP A 5 6.97 -13.67 27.09
C ASP A 5 7.47 -13.57 25.65
N GLU A 6 7.22 -14.62 24.85
CA GLU A 6 7.61 -14.66 23.43
C GLU A 6 6.82 -13.65 22.59
N ALA A 7 5.51 -13.55 22.82
CA ALA A 7 4.67 -12.56 22.16
C ALA A 7 5.08 -11.12 22.51
N CYS A 8 5.32 -10.83 23.80
CA CYS A 8 5.85 -9.55 24.25
C CYS A 8 7.25 -9.25 23.70
N GLY A 9 8.07 -10.28 23.47
CA GLY A 9 9.36 -10.17 22.80
C GLY A 9 9.22 -9.73 21.34
N ARG A 10 8.36 -10.40 20.58
CA ARG A 10 8.06 -10.03 19.17
C ARG A 10 7.50 -8.61 19.06
N ALA A 11 6.57 -8.23 19.93
CA ALA A 11 5.99 -6.89 19.95
C ALA A 11 7.07 -5.80 20.17
N ARG A 12 7.97 -6.01 21.13
CA ARG A 12 9.11 -5.10 21.36
C ARG A 12 10.08 -5.06 20.18
N GLY A 13 10.33 -6.21 19.55
CA GLY A 13 11.15 -6.29 18.34
C GLY A 13 10.56 -5.49 17.18
N LEU A 14 9.23 -5.58 16.96
CA LEU A 14 8.53 -4.81 15.95
C LEU A 14 8.58 -3.30 16.24
N CYS A 15 8.35 -2.90 17.49
CA CYS A 15 8.50 -1.51 17.91
C CYS A 15 9.91 -0.97 17.64
N ALA A 16 10.94 -1.74 17.99
CA ALA A 16 12.34 -1.37 17.74
C ALA A 16 12.65 -1.26 16.24
N LEU A 17 12.13 -2.19 15.42
CA LEU A 17 12.30 -2.17 13.97
C LEU A 17 11.70 -0.90 13.35
N LEU A 18 10.49 -0.52 13.76
CA LEU A 18 9.72 0.57 13.16
C LEU A 18 9.94 1.94 13.85
N GLY A 19 10.69 1.98 14.95
CA GLY A 19 10.90 3.20 15.74
C GLY A 19 9.65 3.65 16.50
N THR A 20 8.74 2.73 16.86
CA THR A 20 7.48 3.04 17.54
C THR A 20 7.50 2.62 19.01
N ALA A 21 6.56 3.16 19.80
CA ALA A 21 6.37 2.74 21.20
C ALA A 21 5.35 1.60 21.34
N ARG A 22 4.44 1.47 20.37
CA ARG A 22 3.33 0.51 20.35
C ARG A 22 3.37 -0.31 19.05
N PRO A 23 3.08 -1.62 19.11
CA PRO A 23 3.09 -2.51 17.95
C PRO A 23 1.77 -2.40 17.18
N MET A 24 1.38 -1.19 16.80
CA MET A 24 0.10 -0.87 16.17
C MET A 24 0.31 0.09 15.01
N LEU A 25 -0.49 -0.08 13.96
CA LEU A 25 -0.54 0.79 12.79
C LEU A 25 -1.99 1.00 12.36
N ASN A 26 -2.31 2.12 11.70
CA ASN A 26 -3.57 2.21 10.97
C ASN A 26 -3.45 1.49 9.64
N ALA A 27 -4.55 0.89 9.19
CA ALA A 27 -4.62 0.40 7.81
C ALA A 27 -4.52 1.59 6.83
N PRO A 28 -3.81 1.44 5.69
CA PRO A 28 -3.77 2.44 4.63
C PRO A 28 -5.10 2.45 3.86
N MET A 29 -6.02 3.34 4.25
CA MET A 29 -7.34 3.46 3.64
C MET A 29 -7.47 4.83 2.96
N ARG A 30 -7.32 4.93 1.64
CA ARG A 30 -7.33 6.22 0.89
C ARG A 30 -8.48 7.15 1.27
N GLU A 31 -9.69 6.60 1.33
CA GLU A 31 -10.94 7.35 1.59
C GLU A 31 -11.19 7.65 3.08
N ALA A 32 -10.42 7.07 4.01
CA ALA A 32 -10.70 7.15 5.45
C ALA A 32 -9.51 7.56 6.32
N ALA A 33 -8.27 7.36 5.84
CA ALA A 33 -7.03 7.62 6.55
C ALA A 33 -6.35 8.87 6.00
N GLY A 34 -6.90 10.03 6.32
CA GLY A 34 -6.31 11.34 6.04
C GLY A 34 -5.07 11.66 6.91
N PRO A 35 -4.38 12.78 6.64
CA PRO A 35 -3.17 13.18 7.36
C PRO A 35 -3.33 13.25 8.89
N GLU A 36 -4.51 13.65 9.36
CA GLU A 36 -4.86 13.75 10.78
C GLU A 36 -4.87 12.39 11.46
N LEU A 37 -5.39 11.35 10.80
CA LEU A 37 -5.40 9.99 11.35
C LEU A 37 -3.97 9.43 11.42
N VAL A 38 -3.20 9.61 10.34
CA VAL A 38 -1.80 9.16 10.26
C VAL A 38 -0.99 9.81 11.39
N ALA A 39 -1.09 11.13 11.53
CA ALA A 39 -0.38 11.86 12.58
C ALA A 39 -0.83 11.44 13.99
N ALA A 40 -2.13 11.30 14.23
CA ALA A 40 -2.66 10.91 15.54
C ALA A 40 -2.18 9.51 15.97
N VAL A 41 -2.08 8.55 15.04
CA VAL A 41 -1.56 7.20 15.33
C VAL A 41 -0.08 7.26 15.66
N SER A 42 0.71 8.03 14.91
CA SER A 42 2.12 8.24 15.17
C SER A 42 2.37 8.92 16.53
N GLU A 43 1.59 9.95 16.88
CA GLU A 43 1.67 10.63 18.18
C GLU A 43 1.25 9.72 19.36
N ALA A 44 0.28 8.83 19.14
CA ALA A 44 -0.08 7.81 20.12
C ALA A 44 1.02 6.74 20.33
N GLY A 45 2.08 6.79 19.52
CA GLY A 45 3.23 5.90 19.57
C GLY A 45 3.09 4.65 18.71
N GLY A 46 2.07 4.58 17.84
CA GLY A 46 1.99 3.58 16.78
C GLY A 46 2.73 4.04 15.51
N LEU A 47 2.50 3.34 14.41
CA LEU A 47 2.97 3.72 13.08
C LEU A 47 1.80 4.25 12.25
N GLY A 48 1.75 5.56 12.03
CA GLY A 48 0.86 6.14 11.03
C GLY A 48 1.22 5.64 9.63
N VAL A 49 0.24 5.28 8.80
CA VAL A 49 0.46 4.78 7.43
C VAL A 49 -0.30 5.62 6.42
N ILE A 50 0.43 6.22 5.48
CA ILE A 50 -0.10 6.97 4.34
C ILE A 50 -0.62 6.00 3.26
N PRO A 51 -1.87 6.14 2.79
CA PRO A 51 -2.46 5.27 1.77
C PRO A 51 -2.14 5.73 0.34
N ALA A 52 -0.91 5.53 -0.12
CA ALA A 52 -0.41 6.11 -1.36
C ALA A 52 -0.54 5.22 -2.61
N ALA A 53 -1.21 4.06 -2.52
CA ALA A 53 -1.25 3.06 -3.59
C ALA A 53 -1.80 3.60 -4.93
N ASP A 54 -2.69 4.58 -4.89
CA ASP A 54 -3.37 5.18 -6.04
C ASP A 54 -3.11 6.71 -6.16
N MET A 55 -2.20 7.26 -5.36
CA MET A 55 -1.87 8.68 -5.33
C MET A 55 -0.91 9.08 -6.45
N THR A 56 -1.08 10.25 -7.06
CA THR A 56 -0.01 10.80 -7.92
C THR A 56 1.23 11.17 -7.09
N PRO A 57 2.42 11.30 -7.70
CA PRO A 57 3.63 11.74 -6.99
C PRO A 57 3.46 13.08 -6.24
N GLU A 58 2.70 14.01 -6.81
CA GLU A 58 2.38 15.30 -6.21
C GLU A 58 1.46 15.14 -4.99
N GLU A 59 0.46 14.26 -5.08
CA GLU A 59 -0.42 13.94 -3.95
C GLU A 59 0.34 13.28 -2.81
N ILE A 60 1.27 12.36 -3.10
CA ILE A 60 2.13 11.73 -2.09
C ILE A 60 2.94 12.79 -1.35
N THR A 61 3.57 13.70 -2.11
CA THR A 61 4.39 14.79 -1.55
C THR A 61 3.54 15.70 -0.67
N ALA A 62 2.40 16.17 -1.18
CA ALA A 62 1.49 17.05 -0.44
C ALA A 62 0.94 16.38 0.83
N PHE A 63 0.58 15.09 0.76
CA PHE A 63 0.10 14.34 1.91
C PHE A 63 1.19 14.18 2.97
N GLY A 64 2.40 13.81 2.56
CA GLY A 64 3.55 13.68 3.46
C GLY A 64 3.89 15.01 4.15
N GLU A 65 3.85 16.13 3.43
CA GLU A 65 4.01 17.46 4.01
C GLU A 65 2.89 17.79 5.01
N ALA A 66 1.64 17.43 4.72
CA ALA A 66 0.53 17.62 5.64
C ALA A 66 0.72 16.83 6.94
N VAL A 67 1.15 15.56 6.85
CA VAL A 67 1.49 14.74 8.03
C VAL A 67 2.63 15.37 8.83
N ARG A 68 3.71 15.82 8.16
CA ARG A 68 4.87 16.44 8.81
C ARG A 68 4.55 17.78 9.51
N LYS A 69 3.48 18.47 9.11
CA LYS A 69 2.99 19.66 9.84
C LYS A 69 2.30 19.29 11.15
N LEU A 70 1.83 18.05 11.30
CA LEU A 70 1.04 17.59 12.44
C LEU A 70 1.86 16.73 13.42
N THR A 71 2.94 16.10 12.97
CA THR A 71 3.77 15.22 13.82
C THR A 71 5.23 15.18 13.36
N GLU A 72 6.15 15.06 14.32
CA GLU A 72 7.57 14.73 14.08
C GLU A 72 7.85 13.22 14.25
N LYS A 73 6.85 12.43 14.64
CA LYS A 73 6.98 11.00 14.90
C LYS A 73 7.07 10.19 13.60
N PRO A 74 7.68 9.00 13.63
CA PRO A 74 7.74 8.09 12.48
C PRO A 74 6.37 7.80 11.85
N PHE A 75 6.34 7.75 10.53
CA PHE A 75 5.22 7.24 9.74
C PHE A 75 5.75 6.35 8.61
N ALA A 76 4.85 5.60 7.99
CA ALA A 76 5.12 4.76 6.83
C ALA A 76 4.28 5.20 5.63
N VAL A 77 4.71 4.78 4.44
CA VAL A 77 3.96 4.97 3.20
C VAL A 77 3.65 3.60 2.61
N ASN A 78 2.38 3.38 2.22
CA ASN A 78 1.96 2.18 1.53
C ASN A 78 1.86 2.44 0.02
N LEU A 79 2.49 1.59 -0.78
CA LEU A 79 2.40 1.61 -2.24
C LEU A 79 1.96 0.26 -2.78
N ARG A 80 1.41 0.29 -4.00
CA ARG A 80 1.23 -0.88 -4.85
C ARG A 80 2.43 -0.98 -5.80
N PRO A 81 3.33 -1.97 -5.64
CA PRO A 81 4.40 -2.20 -6.59
C PRO A 81 3.88 -2.48 -7.99
N GLU A 82 4.67 -2.14 -9.01
CA GLU A 82 4.34 -2.41 -10.41
C GLU A 82 4.02 -3.90 -10.60
N GLN A 83 2.89 -4.16 -11.25
CA GLN A 83 2.44 -5.50 -11.60
C GLN A 83 2.85 -5.80 -13.04
N THR A 84 3.44 -6.96 -13.28
CA THR A 84 3.81 -7.41 -14.63
C THR A 84 2.64 -7.92 -15.46
N VAL A 85 1.45 -8.07 -14.85
CA VAL A 85 0.23 -8.52 -15.53
C VAL A 85 -0.51 -7.31 -16.08
N ALA A 86 -0.35 -7.06 -17.37
CA ALA A 86 -1.15 -6.07 -18.09
C ALA A 86 -2.59 -6.56 -18.24
N HIS A 87 -3.56 -5.75 -17.84
CA HIS A 87 -4.96 -5.97 -18.22
C HIS A 87 -5.09 -5.83 -19.74
N LYS A 88 -5.73 -6.79 -20.40
CA LYS A 88 -5.90 -6.69 -21.84
C LYS A 88 -7.07 -5.76 -22.15
N PRO A 89 -6.97 -4.87 -23.16
CA PRO A 89 -8.07 -3.98 -23.53
C PRO A 89 -9.38 -4.73 -23.88
N GLU A 90 -9.25 -5.94 -24.43
CA GLU A 90 -10.38 -6.85 -24.73
C GLU A 90 -11.20 -7.25 -23.49
N ASP A 91 -10.57 -7.31 -22.30
CA ASP A 91 -11.27 -7.64 -21.04
C ASP A 91 -12.17 -6.49 -20.58
N LEU A 92 -11.78 -5.24 -20.84
CA LEU A 92 -12.55 -4.05 -20.43
C LEU A 92 -13.79 -3.83 -21.30
N ALA A 93 -13.70 -4.12 -22.61
CA ALA A 93 -14.84 -4.01 -23.51
C ALA A 93 -15.95 -5.02 -23.15
N ALA A 94 -15.59 -6.28 -22.86
CA ALA A 94 -16.54 -7.31 -22.46
C ALA A 94 -17.25 -6.96 -21.14
N VAL A 95 -16.55 -6.34 -20.18
CA VAL A 95 -17.17 -5.83 -18.95
C VAL A 95 -18.12 -4.68 -19.25
N GLY A 96 -17.74 -3.77 -20.16
CA GLY A 96 -18.59 -2.67 -20.61
C GLY A 96 -19.91 -3.15 -21.22
N GLU A 97 -19.85 -4.12 -22.14
CA GLU A 97 -21.01 -4.76 -22.75
C GLU A 97 -21.91 -5.44 -21.71
N ALA A 98 -21.31 -6.18 -20.77
CA ALA A 98 -22.07 -6.87 -19.71
C ALA A 98 -22.82 -5.90 -18.77
N LEU A 99 -22.45 -4.62 -18.75
CA LEU A 99 -23.05 -3.57 -17.91
C LEU A 99 -24.01 -2.66 -18.66
N GLU A 100 -24.27 -2.88 -19.96
CA GLU A 100 -25.17 -2.04 -20.78
C GLU A 100 -26.55 -1.86 -20.14
N PHE A 101 -27.13 -2.94 -19.60
CA PHE A 101 -28.44 -2.86 -18.95
C PHE A 101 -28.45 -1.90 -17.74
N VAL A 102 -27.33 -1.79 -17.02
CA VAL A 102 -27.18 -0.86 -15.89
C VAL A 102 -27.05 0.56 -16.40
N TYR A 103 -26.30 0.77 -17.48
CA TYR A 103 -26.19 2.09 -18.11
C TYR A 103 -27.55 2.57 -18.63
N ASP A 104 -28.32 1.70 -19.26
CA ASP A 104 -29.68 2.00 -19.73
C ASP A 104 -30.62 2.36 -18.58
N ASP A 105 -30.66 1.56 -17.51
CA ASP A 105 -31.53 1.80 -16.35
C ASP A 105 -31.20 3.14 -15.65
N LEU A 106 -29.92 3.54 -15.67
CA LEU A 106 -29.44 4.80 -15.10
C LEU A 106 -29.49 5.98 -16.10
N GLY A 107 -29.81 5.75 -17.37
CA GLY A 107 -29.77 6.78 -18.42
C GLY A 107 -28.36 7.33 -18.71
N LEU A 108 -27.33 6.50 -18.50
CA LEU A 108 -25.93 6.85 -18.73
C LEU A 108 -25.47 6.45 -20.13
N PRO A 109 -24.48 7.15 -20.70
CA PRO A 109 -23.87 6.72 -21.96
C PRO A 109 -23.16 5.37 -21.77
N HIS A 110 -23.20 4.54 -22.82
CA HIS A 110 -22.56 3.22 -22.81
C HIS A 110 -21.04 3.32 -22.73
N TRP A 111 -20.41 2.19 -22.39
CA TRP A 111 -18.99 2.10 -22.08
C TRP A 111 -18.09 2.70 -23.15
N GLU A 112 -18.40 2.53 -24.44
CA GLU A 112 -17.58 3.04 -25.54
C GLU A 112 -17.42 4.56 -25.50
N ALA A 113 -18.52 5.26 -25.21
CA ALA A 113 -18.53 6.71 -25.08
C ALA A 113 -17.79 7.17 -23.81
N LEU A 114 -17.89 6.40 -22.71
CA LEU A 114 -17.16 6.67 -21.47
C LEU A 114 -15.65 6.43 -21.61
N ALA A 115 -15.26 5.37 -22.32
CA ALA A 115 -13.88 4.99 -22.57
C ALA A 115 -13.18 6.03 -23.45
N ALA A 116 -13.84 6.47 -24.52
CA ALA A 116 -13.33 7.50 -25.41
C ALA A 116 -13.13 8.86 -24.72
N ALA A 117 -13.88 9.13 -23.65
CA ALA A 117 -13.77 10.36 -22.87
C ALA A 117 -12.69 10.34 -21.78
N ARG A 118 -12.08 9.17 -21.49
CA ARG A 118 -11.03 9.05 -20.47
C ARG A 118 -9.63 9.16 -21.07
N PRO A 119 -8.70 9.91 -20.42
CA PRO A 119 -7.31 9.90 -20.83
C PRO A 119 -6.66 8.55 -20.47
N ALA A 120 -5.73 8.10 -21.32
CA ALA A 120 -5.16 6.74 -21.27
C ALA A 120 -4.34 6.45 -19.99
N ASP A 121 -3.85 7.49 -19.32
CA ASP A 121 -3.10 7.46 -18.06
C ASP A 121 -4.00 7.50 -16.82
N ALA A 122 -5.33 7.56 -16.97
CA ALA A 122 -6.26 7.69 -15.84
C ALA A 122 -6.33 6.46 -14.92
N PHE A 123 -5.77 5.32 -15.31
CA PHE A 123 -5.96 4.07 -14.57
C PHE A 123 -4.96 3.88 -13.43
N TYR A 124 -3.69 4.27 -13.60
CA TYR A 124 -2.68 4.21 -12.55
C TYR A 124 -1.58 5.27 -12.79
N PRO A 125 -1.16 6.01 -11.76
CA PRO A 125 0.00 6.90 -11.85
C PRO A 125 1.29 6.11 -12.14
N ASP A 126 2.31 6.79 -12.67
CA ASP A 126 3.64 6.21 -12.87
C ASP A 126 4.20 5.71 -11.53
N TYR A 127 4.33 4.39 -11.41
CA TYR A 127 4.79 3.74 -10.19
C TYR A 127 6.20 4.19 -9.77
N PHE A 128 7.14 4.34 -10.71
CA PHE A 128 8.50 4.73 -10.36
C PHE A 128 8.53 6.18 -9.86
N ALA A 129 7.72 7.05 -10.45
CA ALA A 129 7.55 8.42 -9.96
C ALA A 129 6.88 8.45 -8.57
N GLN A 130 5.88 7.59 -8.31
CA GLN A 130 5.29 7.44 -6.97
C GLN A 130 6.32 6.98 -5.94
N PHE A 131 7.12 5.98 -6.31
CA PHE A 131 8.16 5.41 -5.45
C PHE A 131 9.21 6.46 -5.10
N ASP A 132 9.65 7.26 -6.08
CA ASP A 132 10.59 8.36 -5.87
C ASP A 132 10.02 9.44 -4.94
N ALA A 133 8.76 9.84 -5.13
CA ALA A 133 8.09 10.79 -4.25
C ALA A 133 7.96 10.25 -2.81
N ALA A 134 7.57 8.98 -2.65
CA ALA A 134 7.48 8.35 -1.34
C ALA A 134 8.85 8.21 -0.65
N LEU A 135 9.91 7.90 -1.40
CA LEU A 135 11.28 7.87 -0.89
C LEU A 135 11.75 9.24 -0.43
N ALA A 136 11.42 10.30 -1.17
CA ALA A 136 11.78 11.68 -0.82
C ALA A 136 11.20 12.10 0.53
N LEU A 137 10.05 11.53 0.93
CA LEU A 137 9.46 11.74 2.25
C LEU A 137 10.28 11.16 3.39
N ARG A 138 11.26 10.27 3.15
CA ARG A 138 12.05 9.57 4.18
C ARG A 138 11.17 8.96 5.30
N PRO A 139 10.18 8.11 4.97
CA PRO A 139 9.38 7.43 5.98
C PRO A 139 10.23 6.44 6.76
N ALA A 140 9.76 6.03 7.93
CA ALA A 140 10.43 4.99 8.71
C ALA A 140 10.29 3.61 8.05
N ALA A 141 9.20 3.37 7.33
CA ALA A 141 8.96 2.14 6.58
C ALA A 141 8.23 2.40 5.27
N MET A 142 8.49 1.56 4.28
CA MET A 142 7.70 1.43 3.05
C MET A 142 6.98 0.10 3.10
N ILE A 143 5.66 0.14 2.89
CA ILE A 143 4.78 -1.04 2.94
C ILE A 143 4.30 -1.36 1.53
N SER A 144 4.59 -2.57 1.05
CA SER A 144 4.06 -3.08 -0.21
C SER A 144 2.74 -3.83 0.00
N SER A 145 1.78 -3.58 -0.89
CA SER A 145 0.53 -4.36 -1.01
C SER A 145 0.37 -4.82 -2.46
N PHE A 146 -0.26 -5.99 -2.66
CA PHE A 146 -0.39 -6.63 -3.98
C PHE A 146 0.97 -7.00 -4.63
N GLY A 147 2.05 -7.09 -3.87
CA GLY A 147 3.38 -7.38 -4.40
C GLY A 147 4.45 -7.11 -3.36
N GLY A 148 5.71 -7.06 -3.79
CA GLY A 148 6.85 -6.74 -2.93
C GLY A 148 7.86 -5.85 -3.66
N PHE A 149 8.61 -5.05 -2.90
CA PHE A 149 9.74 -4.29 -3.46
C PHE A 149 10.89 -5.24 -3.73
N ARG A 150 11.37 -5.30 -4.98
CA ARG A 150 12.53 -6.10 -5.39
C ARG A 150 13.64 -5.15 -5.84
N GLU A 151 14.71 -5.66 -6.44
CA GLU A 151 15.70 -4.79 -7.10
C GLU A 151 15.04 -4.02 -8.26
N PRO A 152 15.27 -2.70 -8.41
CA PRO A 152 16.19 -1.86 -7.62
C PRO A 152 15.57 -1.21 -6.36
N GLU A 153 14.26 -1.29 -6.13
CA GLU A 153 13.59 -0.63 -5.01
C GLU A 153 14.11 -1.07 -3.64
N ALA A 154 14.30 -2.37 -3.42
CA ALA A 154 14.78 -2.93 -2.15
C ALA A 154 16.18 -2.39 -1.79
N GLU A 155 17.08 -2.30 -2.77
CA GLU A 155 18.43 -1.73 -2.58
C GLU A 155 18.36 -0.24 -2.19
N ARG A 156 17.42 0.50 -2.80
CA ARG A 156 17.21 1.91 -2.49
C ARG A 156 16.64 2.11 -1.08
N LEU A 157 15.72 1.24 -0.64
CA LEU A 157 15.20 1.25 0.73
C LEU A 157 16.34 0.99 1.73
N GLU A 158 17.15 -0.04 1.48
CA GLU A 158 18.30 -0.39 2.30
C GLU A 158 19.31 0.76 2.40
N ALA A 159 19.71 1.32 1.25
CA ALA A 159 20.68 2.42 1.19
C ALA A 159 20.23 3.68 1.96
N LEU A 160 18.91 3.87 2.09
CA LEU A 160 18.31 5.00 2.80
C LEU A 160 17.91 4.65 4.24
N GLY A 161 18.10 3.40 4.66
CA GLY A 161 17.74 2.90 5.99
C GLY A 161 16.24 2.78 6.25
N ILE A 162 15.42 2.82 5.20
CA ILE A 162 13.95 2.74 5.26
C ILE A 162 13.54 1.27 5.37
N ARG A 163 12.71 0.94 6.36
CA ARG A 163 12.32 -0.46 6.59
C ARG A 163 11.43 -0.99 5.46
N HIS A 164 11.73 -2.19 4.97
CA HIS A 164 10.90 -2.87 3.97
C HIS A 164 9.86 -3.76 4.67
N VAL A 165 8.58 -3.46 4.47
CA VAL A 165 7.45 -4.26 4.97
C VAL A 165 6.58 -4.70 3.80
N GLY A 166 6.06 -5.93 3.82
CA GLY A 166 5.16 -6.42 2.78
C GLY A 166 3.89 -7.05 3.33
N THR A 167 2.84 -7.07 2.51
CA THR A 167 1.54 -7.66 2.85
C THR A 167 1.38 -9.01 2.16
N ALA A 168 1.07 -10.06 2.93
CA ALA A 168 0.82 -11.40 2.41
C ALA A 168 -0.52 -11.94 2.89
N THR A 169 -1.17 -12.71 2.04
CA THR A 169 -2.43 -13.42 2.29
C THR A 169 -2.23 -14.94 2.31
N THR A 170 -1.09 -15.43 1.81
CA THR A 170 -0.69 -16.84 1.80
C THR A 170 0.76 -17.03 2.28
N LEU A 171 1.13 -18.27 2.63
CA LEU A 171 2.52 -18.62 2.97
C LEU A 171 3.46 -18.45 1.76
N LYS A 172 2.98 -18.70 0.55
CA LYS A 172 3.74 -18.55 -0.70
C LYS A 172 4.16 -17.09 -0.88
N GLU A 173 3.22 -16.18 -0.77
CA GLU A 173 3.47 -14.73 -0.81
C GLU A 173 4.44 -14.27 0.29
N ALA A 174 4.25 -14.76 1.53
CA ALA A 174 5.16 -14.43 2.63
C ALA A 174 6.60 -14.88 2.37
N LYS A 175 6.81 -16.03 1.72
CA LYS A 175 8.14 -16.50 1.30
C LYS A 175 8.73 -15.62 0.20
N VAL A 176 7.92 -15.18 -0.76
CA VAL A 176 8.35 -14.26 -1.83
C VAL A 176 8.82 -12.94 -1.22
N LEU A 177 8.04 -12.34 -0.31
CA LEU A 177 8.40 -11.09 0.37
C LEU A 177 9.68 -11.23 1.19
N ARG A 178 9.82 -12.34 1.93
CA ARG A 178 11.06 -12.62 2.67
C ARG A 178 12.27 -12.71 1.74
N ALA A 179 12.13 -13.38 0.60
CA ALA A 179 13.21 -13.49 -0.38
C ALA A 179 13.57 -12.13 -1.01
N ALA A 180 12.59 -11.23 -1.11
CA ALA A 180 12.77 -9.85 -1.55
C ALA A 180 13.32 -8.91 -0.45
N GLY A 181 13.69 -9.44 0.72
CA GLY A 181 14.30 -8.65 1.79
C GLY A 181 13.31 -7.91 2.71
N ALA A 182 12.01 -8.26 2.69
CA ALA A 182 11.06 -7.70 3.66
C ALA A 182 11.46 -8.09 5.09
N GLU A 183 11.55 -7.08 5.97
CA GLU A 183 11.95 -7.21 7.37
C GLU A 183 10.75 -7.52 8.28
N ALA A 184 9.55 -7.17 7.84
CA ALA A 184 8.30 -7.55 8.48
C ALA A 184 7.22 -7.89 7.43
N ILE A 185 6.28 -8.75 7.83
CA ILE A 185 5.17 -9.19 6.98
C ILE A 185 3.86 -8.92 7.70
N ILE A 186 2.97 -8.17 7.04
CA ILE A 186 1.57 -8.02 7.43
C ILE A 186 0.82 -9.22 6.88
N VAL A 187 0.27 -10.04 7.77
CA VAL A 187 -0.55 -11.21 7.38
C VAL A 187 -2.02 -10.79 7.33
N GLN A 188 -2.59 -10.67 6.13
CA GLN A 188 -3.98 -10.28 5.92
C GLN A 188 -4.87 -11.54 5.93
N GLY A 189 -5.66 -11.70 6.99
CA GLY A 189 -6.69 -12.74 7.11
C GLY A 189 -7.88 -12.54 6.16
N ALA A 190 -8.72 -13.57 6.03
CA ALA A 190 -9.94 -13.49 5.21
C ALA A 190 -11.00 -12.53 5.79
N GLU A 191 -10.87 -12.22 7.07
CA GLU A 191 -11.73 -11.29 7.82
C GLU A 191 -11.41 -9.82 7.54
N ALA A 192 -10.27 -9.54 6.90
CA ALA A 192 -9.89 -8.17 6.57
C ALA A 192 -10.83 -7.57 5.53
N ALA A 193 -11.28 -6.33 5.79
CA ALA A 193 -12.08 -5.57 4.84
C ALA A 193 -11.23 -4.95 3.72
N GLY A 194 -11.91 -4.46 2.68
CA GLY A 194 -11.27 -3.88 1.50
C GLY A 194 -10.70 -4.93 0.55
N PRO A 195 -9.88 -4.51 -0.42
CA PRO A 195 -9.28 -5.44 -1.35
C PRO A 195 -8.38 -6.46 -0.66
N ARG A 196 -8.48 -7.71 -1.11
CA ARG A 196 -7.54 -8.75 -0.71
C ARG A 196 -6.20 -8.49 -1.44
N ALA A 197 -5.14 -8.28 -0.69
CA ALA A 197 -3.82 -7.87 -1.19
C ALA A 197 -3.01 -9.03 -1.80
N SER A 198 -3.69 -10.05 -2.32
CA SER A 198 -3.06 -11.22 -2.94
C SER A 198 -2.36 -10.83 -4.24
N PHE A 199 -1.28 -11.54 -4.55
CA PHE A 199 -0.47 -11.34 -5.76
C PHE A 199 0.16 -12.63 -6.29
N GLU A 200 -0.01 -13.74 -5.58
CA GLU A 200 0.25 -15.07 -6.09
C GLU A 200 -1.06 -15.85 -6.07
N ASP A 201 -1.26 -16.74 -7.03
CA ASP A 201 -2.36 -17.69 -6.97
C ASP A 201 -2.25 -18.51 -5.68
N ALA A 202 -3.37 -18.60 -4.96
CA ALA A 202 -3.52 -19.55 -3.88
C ALA A 202 -3.53 -20.95 -4.50
N ASP A 203 -2.48 -21.72 -4.21
CA ASP A 203 -2.41 -23.15 -4.59
C ASP A 203 -3.62 -23.92 -4.04
#